data_AF-A0A2T6FHU3-F1
#
_entry.id   AF-A0A2T6FHU3-F1
#
_cell.length_a   1.000
_cell.length_b   1.000
_cell.length_c   1.000
_cell.angle_alpha   90.00
_cell.angle_beta   90.00
_cell.angle_gamma   90.00
#
_symmetry.space_group_name_H-M   'P 1'
#
loop_
_entity.id
_entity.type
_entity.pdbx_description
1 polymer ?
#
loop_
_entity_poly.entity_id
_entity_poly.type
_entity_poly.pdbx_seq_one_letter_code
_entity_poly.pdbx_strand_id
1 'polypeptide(L)'
;MKFRLIATAAMVFGLVSAAHADTKVAEFGDPVLGNSWGGCTFTKTYSTGGGGYLFDQYQISCPTGTYSVGVAKNTSGSWPTCTFYPGSSAYYVSGDCSNWRVYLRP
;
A
#
# COMPACT_ATOMS: atom_id res chain seq x y z
N MET A 1 -34.35 32.46 -49.09
CA MET A 1 -35.14 32.04 -47.92
C MET A 1 -34.18 31.64 -46.81
N LYS A 2 -34.42 32.12 -45.59
CA LYS A 2 -33.59 31.94 -44.38
C LYS A 2 -33.68 30.49 -43.89
N PHE A 3 -32.56 29.77 -43.80
CA PHE A 3 -32.46 28.60 -42.94
C PHE A 3 -31.79 28.99 -41.63
N ARG A 4 -32.59 28.96 -40.56
CA ARG A 4 -32.19 29.10 -39.17
C ARG A 4 -32.25 27.70 -38.53
N LEU A 5 -31.55 27.58 -37.38
CA LEU A 5 -31.80 26.64 -36.27
C LEU A 5 -31.26 25.21 -36.50
N ILE A 6 -30.56 24.51 -35.59
CA ILE A 6 -30.31 24.65 -34.14
C ILE A 6 -28.98 23.94 -33.83
N ALA A 7 -28.14 24.57 -32.99
CA ALA A 7 -27.00 23.93 -32.36
C ALA A 7 -27.49 22.96 -31.27
N THR A 8 -27.05 21.70 -31.32
CA THR A 8 -27.24 20.73 -30.23
C THR A 8 -25.88 20.44 -29.62
N ALA A 9 -25.50 21.25 -28.65
CA ALA A 9 -24.39 20.94 -27.75
C ALA A 9 -24.86 19.85 -26.79
N ALA A 10 -24.54 18.59 -27.11
CA ALA A 10 -24.71 17.49 -26.17
C ALA A 10 -23.68 17.67 -25.04
N MET A 11 -24.13 18.20 -23.90
CA MET A 11 -23.37 18.17 -22.66
C MET A 11 -23.25 16.71 -22.21
N VAL A 12 -22.16 16.05 -22.60
CA VAL A 12 -21.73 14.82 -21.96
C VAL A 12 -21.20 15.21 -20.58
N PHE A 13 -22.09 15.23 -19.59
CA PHE A 13 -21.68 15.12 -18.20
C PHE A 13 -21.08 13.72 -18.03
N GLY A 14 -19.78 13.62 -18.30
CA GLY A 14 -18.98 12.48 -17.92
C GLY A 14 -19.07 12.35 -16.41
N LEU A 15 -19.83 11.36 -15.95
CA LEU A 15 -19.72 10.81 -14.61
C LEU A 15 -18.26 10.39 -14.46
N VAL A 16 -17.43 11.25 -13.87
CA VAL A 16 -16.14 10.85 -13.30
C VAL A 16 -16.47 9.92 -12.14
N SER A 17 -16.66 8.66 -12.47
CA SER A 17 -16.50 7.57 -11.52
C SER A 17 -15.03 7.65 -11.11
N ALA A 18 -14.75 8.42 -10.07
CA ALA A 18 -13.50 8.31 -9.35
C ALA A 18 -13.48 6.88 -8.82
N ALA A 19 -12.83 5.98 -9.58
CA ALA A 19 -12.48 4.68 -9.06
C ALA A 19 -11.60 4.97 -7.84
N HIS A 20 -12.16 4.77 -6.66
CA HIS A 20 -11.46 4.77 -5.39
C HIS A 20 -10.49 3.58 -5.37
N ALA A 21 -9.46 3.66 -6.20
CA ALA A 21 -8.44 2.65 -6.29
C ALA A 21 -7.48 2.83 -5.11
N ASP A 22 -7.31 1.77 -4.34
CA ASP A 22 -6.33 1.73 -3.26
C ASP A 22 -4.97 2.21 -3.77
N THR A 23 -4.40 3.23 -3.13
CA THR A 23 -3.16 3.85 -3.60
C THR A 23 -1.98 3.19 -2.91
N LYS A 24 -1.11 2.52 -3.66
CA LYS A 24 0.15 1.99 -3.13
C LYS A 24 1.05 3.15 -2.70
N VAL A 25 1.53 3.12 -1.46
CA VAL A 25 2.37 4.20 -0.88
C VAL A 25 3.74 3.74 -0.42
N ALA A 26 3.94 2.44 -0.19
CA ALA A 26 5.25 1.89 0.15
C ALA A 26 5.36 0.43 -0.31
N GLU A 27 6.59 -0.03 -0.59
CA GLU A 27 6.90 -1.43 -0.87
C GLU A 27 8.22 -1.81 -0.19
N PHE A 28 8.19 -2.91 0.56
CA PHE A 28 9.34 -3.54 1.17
C PHE A 28 9.76 -4.74 0.31
N GLY A 29 11.06 -4.91 0.11
CA GLY A 29 11.64 -6.03 -0.61
C GLY A 29 11.25 -6.04 -2.08
N ASP A 30 11.11 -4.87 -2.71
CA ASP A 30 10.93 -4.80 -4.16
C ASP A 30 12.17 -5.41 -4.86
N PRO A 31 12.00 -6.32 -5.83
CA PRO A 31 13.13 -7.01 -6.45
C PRO A 31 14.01 -6.10 -7.30
N VAL A 32 13.53 -4.91 -7.69
CA VAL A 32 14.25 -3.95 -8.52
C VAL A 32 14.78 -2.78 -7.69
N LEU A 33 13.94 -2.25 -6.79
CA LEU A 33 14.18 -1.01 -6.03
C LEU A 33 14.43 -1.25 -4.53
N GLY A 34 14.34 -2.50 -4.05
CA GLY A 34 14.49 -2.84 -2.65
C GLY A 34 13.45 -2.15 -1.75
N ASN A 35 13.92 -1.54 -0.67
CA ASN A 35 13.07 -0.84 0.30
C ASN A 35 12.95 0.67 0.01
N SER A 36 13.20 1.10 -1.23
CA SER A 36 13.25 2.52 -1.61
C SER A 36 12.09 2.95 -2.51
N TRP A 37 11.06 2.11 -2.66
CA TRP A 37 9.89 2.44 -3.48
C TRP A 37 9.24 3.74 -3.01
N GLY A 38 8.90 4.63 -3.95
CA GLY A 38 8.25 5.91 -3.65
C GLY A 38 9.11 6.89 -2.83
N GLY A 39 10.42 6.66 -2.73
CA GLY A 39 11.30 7.44 -1.85
C GLY A 39 11.09 7.16 -0.35
N CYS A 40 10.43 6.06 -0.02
CA CYS A 40 10.22 5.66 1.36
C CYS A 40 11.50 5.12 2.00
N THR A 41 11.63 5.31 3.31
CA THR A 41 12.66 4.71 4.15
C THR A 41 12.00 3.81 5.18
N PHE A 42 12.50 2.58 5.33
CA PHE A 42 12.01 1.61 6.30
C PHE A 42 12.98 1.48 7.45
N THR A 43 12.54 1.86 8.65
CA THR A 43 13.31 1.75 9.89
C THR A 43 12.68 0.69 10.77
N LYS A 44 13.41 -0.38 11.08
CA LYS A 44 12.94 -1.38 12.06
C LYS A 44 13.03 -0.78 13.47
N THR A 45 11.90 -0.59 14.14
CA THR A 45 11.82 0.02 15.48
C THR A 45 11.75 -1.00 16.60
N TYR A 46 11.25 -2.20 16.30
CA TYR A 46 11.15 -3.28 17.28
C TYR A 46 11.37 -4.63 16.59
N SER A 47 11.99 -5.56 17.29
CA SER A 47 12.15 -6.95 16.85
C SER A 47 12.17 -7.86 18.08
N THR A 48 11.41 -8.94 18.02
CA THR A 48 11.41 -10.01 19.02
C THR A 48 11.15 -11.35 18.35
N GLY A 49 11.43 -12.44 19.05
CA GLY A 49 11.11 -13.76 18.53
C GLY A 49 11.66 -14.91 19.37
N GLY A 50 11.23 -16.11 19.00
CA GLY A 50 11.59 -17.38 19.65
C GLY A 50 10.72 -18.53 19.15
N GLY A 51 11.23 -19.76 19.23
CA GLY A 51 10.43 -20.98 18.96
C GLY A 51 9.79 -21.03 17.56
N GLY A 52 10.43 -20.45 16.54
CA GLY A 52 9.90 -20.43 15.17
C GLY A 52 8.90 -19.32 14.88
N TYR A 53 8.85 -18.27 15.72
CA TYR A 53 8.09 -17.05 15.47
C TYR A 53 9.00 -15.83 15.60
N LEU A 54 8.82 -14.87 14.69
CA LEU A 54 9.49 -13.58 14.69
C LEU A 54 8.44 -12.48 14.58
N PHE A 55 8.63 -11.37 15.28
CA PHE A 55 7.82 -10.18 15.12
C PHE A 55 8.74 -8.98 14.92
N ASP A 56 8.59 -8.31 13.79
CA ASP A 56 9.27 -7.06 13.47
C ASP A 56 8.26 -5.92 13.41
N GLN A 57 8.64 -4.73 13.87
CA GLN A 57 7.88 -3.51 13.62
C GLN A 57 8.73 -2.55 12.79
N TYR A 58 8.13 -2.01 11.74
CA TYR A 58 8.75 -1.02 10.85
C TYR A 58 8.02 0.31 10.97
N GLN A 59 8.78 1.38 11.13
CA GLN A 59 8.38 2.74 10.85
C GLN A 59 8.80 3.08 9.43
N ILE A 60 7.84 3.44 8.59
CA ILE A 60 8.02 3.73 7.18
C ILE A 60 7.81 5.22 6.98
N SER A 61 8.87 5.93 6.62
CA SER A 61 8.81 7.36 6.35
C SER A 61 8.84 7.60 4.85
N CYS A 62 7.75 8.12 4.28
CA CYS A 62 7.59 8.43 2.87
C CYS A 62 7.34 9.94 2.68
N PRO A 63 7.56 10.49 1.46
CA PRO A 63 7.14 11.86 1.16
C PRO A 63 5.64 12.12 1.36
N THR A 64 4.82 11.08 1.22
CA THR A 64 3.36 11.13 1.39
C THR A 64 2.91 11.01 2.85
N GLY A 65 3.80 10.68 3.78
CA GLY A 65 3.48 10.50 5.20
C GLY A 65 4.26 9.36 5.85
N THR A 66 3.90 9.08 7.10
CA THR A 66 4.57 8.06 7.92
C THR A 66 3.60 6.94 8.28
N TYR A 67 4.05 5.70 8.13
CA TYR A 67 3.26 4.49 8.37
C TYR A 67 3.98 3.58 9.36
N SER A 68 3.23 2.84 10.18
CA SER A 68 3.79 1.84 11.08
C SER A 68 3.21 0.47 10.72
N VAL A 69 4.07 -0.53 10.58
CA VAL A 69 3.65 -1.88 10.19
C VAL A 69 4.34 -2.92 11.08
N GLY A 70 3.54 -3.69 11.81
CA GLY A 70 3.97 -4.92 12.45
C GLY A 70 3.93 -6.09 11.47
N VAL A 71 4.94 -6.95 11.51
CA VAL A 71 5.08 -8.14 10.67
C VAL A 71 5.38 -9.33 11.58
N ALA A 72 4.38 -10.17 11.83
CA ALA A 72 4.58 -11.45 12.49
C ALA A 72 4.92 -12.50 11.44
N LYS A 73 6.02 -13.21 11.61
CA LYS A 73 6.48 -14.30 10.75
C LYS A 73 6.44 -15.61 11.52
N ASN A 74 5.79 -16.62 10.98
CA ASN A 74 5.90 -18.00 11.47
C ASN A 74 6.91 -18.73 10.57
N THR A 75 8.04 -19.11 11.15
CA THR A 75 9.12 -19.85 10.49
C THR A 75 9.18 -21.33 10.90
N SER A 76 8.16 -21.82 11.62
CA SER A 76 8.12 -23.22 12.09
C SER A 76 7.80 -24.24 11.01
N GLY A 77 7.31 -23.82 9.84
CA GLY A 77 6.96 -24.69 8.71
C GLY A 77 7.95 -24.59 7.54
N SER A 78 7.79 -25.47 6.54
CA SER A 78 8.60 -25.47 5.31
C SER A 78 8.47 -24.20 4.48
N TRP A 79 7.40 -23.42 4.69
CA TRP A 79 7.14 -22.15 4.03
C TRP A 79 6.77 -21.11 5.09
N PRO A 80 7.57 -20.04 5.24
CA PRO A 80 7.27 -19.02 6.25
C PRO A 80 5.99 -18.27 5.87
N THR A 81 5.10 -18.09 6.84
CA THR A 81 3.88 -17.28 6.66
C THR A 81 3.99 -15.98 7.42
N CYS A 82 3.36 -14.93 6.89
CA CYS A 82 3.38 -13.61 7.50
C CYS A 82 1.98 -13.05 7.71
N THR A 83 1.81 -12.42 8.87
CA THR A 83 0.63 -11.66 9.23
C THR A 83 1.04 -10.21 9.46
N PHE A 84 0.30 -9.29 8.85
CA PHE A 84 0.60 -7.86 8.92
C PHE A 84 -0.37 -7.14 9.85
N TYR A 85 0.18 -6.20 10.62
CA TYR A 85 -0.54 -5.37 11.58
C TYR A 85 -0.30 -3.90 11.22
N PRO A 86 -1.15 -3.28 10.39
CA PRO A 86 -1.05 -1.85 10.11
C PRO A 86 -1.32 -1.06 11.40
N GLY A 87 -0.55 0.00 11.64
CA GLY A 87 -0.70 0.87 12.80
C GLY A 87 -1.92 1.79 12.76
N SER A 88 -2.66 1.83 11.64
CA SER A 88 -3.90 2.59 11.49
C SER A 88 -4.85 1.88 10.53
N SER A 89 -6.16 2.09 10.71
CA SER A 89 -7.20 1.60 9.81
C SER A 89 -7.25 2.36 8.48
N ALA A 90 -6.57 3.50 8.35
CA ALA A 90 -6.50 4.30 7.11
C ALA A 90 -5.70 3.62 5.99
N TYR A 91 -4.95 2.56 6.29
CA TYR A 91 -4.21 1.78 5.31
C TYR A 91 -4.28 0.29 5.61
N TYR A 92 -3.83 -0.51 4.67
CA TYR A 92 -3.62 -1.94 4.85
C TYR A 92 -2.31 -2.38 4.22
N VAL A 93 -1.91 -3.60 4.57
CA VAL A 93 -0.67 -4.21 4.08
C VAL A 93 -1.01 -5.52 3.41
N SER A 94 -0.37 -5.78 2.26
CA SER A 94 -0.57 -7.00 1.48
C SER A 94 0.75 -7.48 0.88
N GLY A 95 0.95 -8.80 0.83
CA GLY A 95 2.15 -9.44 0.29
C GLY A 95 2.56 -10.66 1.09
N ASP A 96 3.85 -10.99 1.03
CA ASP A 96 4.48 -12.11 1.73
C ASP A 96 5.61 -11.64 2.66
N CYS A 97 6.29 -12.59 3.31
CA CYS A 97 7.34 -12.29 4.28
C CYS A 97 8.57 -11.56 3.73
N SER A 98 8.79 -11.65 2.42
CA SER A 98 9.94 -11.10 1.71
C SER A 98 9.59 -9.87 0.89
N ASN A 99 8.36 -9.79 0.37
CA ASN A 99 7.86 -8.65 -0.40
C ASN A 99 6.44 -8.28 0.02
N TRP A 100 6.26 -7.07 0.56
CA TRP A 100 4.95 -6.58 0.99
C TRP A 100 4.79 -5.08 0.76
N ARG A 101 3.54 -4.64 0.65
CA ARG A 101 3.16 -3.32 0.16
C ARG A 101 2.13 -2.68 1.09
N VAL A 102 2.23 -1.37 1.25
CA VAL A 102 1.26 -0.56 2.00
C VAL A 102 0.36 0.18 1.02
N TYR A 103 -0.95 0.11 1.26
CA TYR A 103 -1.96 0.78 0.45
C TYR A 103 -2.84 1.66 1.31
N LEU A 104 -3.08 2.90 0.87
CA LEU A 104 -4.10 3.75 1.47
C LEU A 104 -5.48 3.23 1.11
N ARG A 105 -6.35 3.15 2.12
CA ARG A 105 -7.77 2.90 1.89
C ARG A 105 -8.44 4.19 1.40
N PRO A 106 -9.46 4.08 0.53
CA PRO A 106 -10.21 5.22 0.04
C PRO A 106 -11.07 5.92 1.09
#